data_AF-A0A172QQ35-F1
#
_entry.id   AF-A0A172QQ35-F1
#
_cell.length_a   1.000
_cell.length_b   1.000
_cell.length_c   1.000
_cell.angle_alpha   90.00
_cell.angle_beta   90.00
_cell.angle_gamma   90.00
#
_symmetry.space_group_name_H-M   'P 1'
#
loop_
_entity.id
_entity.type
_entity.pdbx_description
1 polymer ?
#
loop_
_entity_poly.entity_id
_entity_poly.type
_entity_poly.pdbx_seq_one_letter_code
_entity_poly.pdbx_strand_id
1 'polypeptide(L)'
;MNSLAKLDSSLQRGLDNALAFVFRGRVVPAELEELLKQEAEDNVVHTSDGYVEAPNVFKVSVSPNDFSNLVDRVPDQPARFADQMMRFCRNSGWTLVGSVVVLIEEDSSLHTGQLKSVSEKDPDPELSSGYLPLEGDGILPVAESESKNVSDSSPYTGTEFLPAQSAERPLVQGVSQSQVDANRQSVLKPAGPTVSLLLQDGSSRTYLVQEGSNIIGRSNDADLRLPDTGVSRQHVEITWDGRDAILVDLKSTNGTTVNDTPVDNWLLADGDVITVGHSNIEVRIVSP
;
A
#
# COMPACT_ATOMS: atom_id res chain seq x y z
N MET A 1 -23.41 -35.41 7.97
CA MET A 1 -22.27 -35.49 7.03
C MET A 1 -22.63 -34.72 5.77
N ASN A 2 -21.72 -33.88 5.24
CA ASN A 2 -21.61 -33.48 3.82
C ASN A 2 -20.57 -32.34 3.66
N SER A 3 -19.29 -32.65 3.92
CA SER A 3 -18.17 -31.68 3.75
C SER A 3 -17.10 -32.17 2.76
N LEU A 4 -17.30 -33.31 2.10
CA LEU A 4 -16.31 -33.98 1.24
C LEU A 4 -16.62 -33.88 -0.26
N ALA A 5 -17.65 -33.11 -0.65
CA ALA A 5 -18.12 -33.01 -2.04
C ALA A 5 -17.71 -31.71 -2.75
N LYS A 6 -16.92 -30.83 -2.12
CA LYS A 6 -16.44 -29.56 -2.71
C LYS A 6 -14.94 -29.55 -3.09
N LEU A 7 -14.16 -30.53 -2.64
CA LEU A 7 -12.71 -30.57 -2.89
C LEU A 7 -12.38 -30.91 -4.35
N ASP A 8 -13.10 -31.87 -4.97
CA ASP A 8 -12.89 -32.29 -6.37
C ASP A 8 -12.98 -31.11 -7.36
N SER A 9 -13.96 -30.21 -7.17
CA SER A 9 -14.23 -29.12 -8.11
C SER A 9 -13.15 -28.03 -8.17
N SER A 10 -12.30 -27.92 -7.14
CA SER A 10 -11.14 -27.02 -7.13
C SER A 10 -9.91 -27.73 -7.70
N LEU A 11 -9.61 -28.93 -7.19
CA LEU A 11 -8.48 -29.77 -7.63
C LEU A 11 -8.51 -30.06 -9.14
N GLN A 12 -9.70 -30.19 -9.74
CA GLN A 12 -9.86 -30.50 -11.15
C GLN A 12 -9.85 -29.28 -12.09
N ARG A 13 -9.67 -28.06 -11.57
CA ARG A 13 -9.42 -26.82 -12.36
C ARG A 13 -8.02 -26.25 -12.14
N GLY A 14 -7.42 -26.45 -10.97
CA GLY A 14 -6.05 -26.02 -10.66
C GLY A 14 -4.94 -26.67 -11.51
N LEU A 15 -5.29 -27.51 -12.50
CA LEU A 15 -4.38 -28.08 -13.48
C LEU A 15 -4.15 -27.16 -14.70
N ASP A 16 -5.10 -26.28 -15.03
CA ASP A 16 -5.04 -25.41 -16.22
C ASP A 16 -4.43 -24.03 -15.92
N ASN A 17 -4.67 -23.45 -14.73
CA ASN A 17 -4.17 -22.13 -14.33
C ASN A 17 -2.69 -22.12 -13.86
N ALA A 18 -1.85 -22.96 -14.47
CA ALA A 18 -0.40 -22.88 -14.32
C ALA A 18 0.15 -21.67 -15.11
N LEU A 19 -0.04 -20.46 -14.58
CA LEU A 19 0.46 -19.18 -15.12
C LEU A 19 1.99 -19.05 -15.00
N ALA A 20 2.71 -19.98 -15.63
CA ALA A 20 4.15 -19.95 -15.79
C ALA A 20 4.55 -18.90 -16.84
N PHE A 21 4.40 -17.61 -16.51
CA PHE A 21 5.02 -16.54 -17.27
C PHE A 21 6.54 -16.71 -17.20
N VAL A 22 7.17 -17.08 -18.32
CA VAL A 22 8.59 -17.51 -18.34
C VAL A 22 9.54 -16.31 -18.33
N PHE A 23 9.46 -15.45 -17.32
CA PHE A 23 10.41 -14.36 -17.06
C PHE A 23 11.69 -14.88 -16.37
N ARG A 24 12.38 -15.79 -17.06
CA ARG A 24 13.71 -16.34 -16.72
C ARG A 24 13.77 -17.12 -15.40
N GLY A 25 12.68 -17.75 -14.98
CA GLY A 25 12.68 -18.68 -13.84
C GLY A 25 12.88 -17.99 -12.49
N ARG A 26 12.09 -16.94 -12.25
CA ARG A 26 11.88 -16.30 -10.95
C ARG A 26 10.46 -15.78 -10.89
N VAL A 27 9.84 -15.87 -9.73
CA VAL A 27 8.56 -15.24 -9.43
C VAL A 27 8.69 -13.71 -9.42
N VAL A 28 7.75 -13.02 -10.06
CA VAL A 28 7.62 -11.55 -10.08
C VAL A 28 6.44 -11.13 -9.19
N PRO A 29 6.54 -10.05 -8.37
CA PRO A 29 5.42 -9.62 -7.51
C PRO A 29 4.10 -9.33 -8.26
N ALA A 30 4.15 -8.88 -9.51
CA ALA A 30 2.96 -8.69 -10.34
C ALA A 30 2.25 -10.01 -10.71
N GLU A 31 2.99 -11.13 -10.81
CA GLU A 31 2.41 -12.46 -11.07
C GLU A 31 1.66 -12.97 -9.83
N LEU A 32 2.11 -12.59 -8.62
CA LEU A 32 1.38 -12.84 -7.37
C LEU A 32 0.11 -12.00 -7.27
N GLU A 33 0.18 -10.71 -7.61
CA GLU A 33 -0.96 -9.82 -7.55
C GLU A 33 -2.09 -10.30 -8.48
N GLU A 34 -1.75 -10.73 -9.69
CA GLU A 34 -2.72 -11.23 -10.66
C GLU A 34 -3.29 -12.60 -10.25
N LEU A 35 -2.46 -13.50 -9.72
CA LEU A 35 -2.91 -14.77 -9.16
C LEU A 35 -3.89 -14.56 -8.00
N LEU A 36 -3.64 -13.58 -7.12
CA LEU A 36 -4.53 -13.22 -6.00
C LEU A 36 -5.88 -12.66 -6.48
N LYS A 37 -5.89 -11.82 -7.52
CA LYS A 37 -7.15 -11.33 -8.14
C LYS A 37 -7.96 -12.48 -8.73
N GLN A 38 -7.32 -13.34 -9.52
CA GLN A 38 -7.96 -14.51 -10.14
C GLN A 38 -8.53 -15.46 -9.08
N GLU A 39 -7.76 -15.76 -8.02
CA GLU A 39 -8.21 -16.56 -6.87
C GLU A 39 -9.41 -15.93 -6.15
N ALA A 40 -9.42 -14.59 -5.99
CA ALA A 40 -10.56 -13.88 -5.40
C ALA A 40 -11.81 -13.96 -6.30
N GLU A 41 -11.67 -13.74 -7.61
CA GLU A 41 -12.75 -13.83 -8.59
C GLU A 41 -13.36 -15.23 -8.68
N ASP A 42 -12.54 -16.28 -8.78
CA ASP A 42 -13.00 -17.67 -8.90
C ASP A 42 -13.74 -18.19 -7.65
N ASN A 43 -13.54 -17.55 -6.49
CA ASN A 43 -14.09 -17.97 -5.20
C ASN A 43 -15.14 -17.00 -4.60
N VAL A 44 -15.61 -15.99 -5.35
CA VAL A 44 -16.74 -15.17 -4.89
C VAL A 44 -18.01 -16.00 -4.72
N VAL A 45 -18.84 -15.63 -3.73
CA VAL A 45 -20.15 -16.25 -3.50
C VAL A 45 -21.24 -15.19 -3.63
N HIS A 46 -22.19 -15.42 -4.53
CA HIS A 46 -23.40 -14.61 -4.63
C HIS A 46 -24.41 -15.06 -3.58
N THR A 47 -24.67 -14.20 -2.60
CA THR A 47 -25.63 -14.46 -1.51
C THR A 47 -27.04 -14.11 -1.96
N SER A 48 -28.07 -14.75 -1.37
CA SER A 48 -29.49 -14.61 -1.75
C SER A 48 -30.00 -13.17 -1.78
N ASP A 49 -29.36 -12.31 -1.00
CA ASP A 49 -29.81 -10.96 -0.70
C ASP A 49 -29.19 -9.93 -1.65
N GLY A 50 -28.50 -10.40 -2.71
CA GLY A 50 -27.94 -9.59 -3.80
C GLY A 50 -26.48 -9.17 -3.61
N TYR A 51 -25.91 -9.39 -2.43
CA TYR A 51 -24.51 -9.12 -2.13
C TYR A 51 -23.59 -10.21 -2.69
N VAL A 52 -22.35 -9.83 -3.01
CA VAL A 52 -21.28 -10.73 -3.42
C VAL A 52 -20.24 -10.75 -2.30
N GLU A 53 -19.92 -11.93 -1.78
CA GLU A 53 -18.94 -12.12 -0.72
C GLU A 53 -17.65 -12.70 -1.30
N ALA A 54 -16.53 -11.99 -1.16
CA ALA A 54 -15.20 -12.44 -1.55
C ALA A 54 -14.50 -13.23 -0.41
N PRO A 55 -13.53 -14.09 -0.71
CA PRO A 55 -12.58 -14.57 0.29
C PRO A 55 -11.74 -13.43 0.87
N ASN A 56 -11.20 -13.61 2.07
CA ASN A 56 -10.39 -12.60 2.75
C ASN A 56 -9.03 -13.14 3.25
N VAL A 57 -8.87 -14.44 3.42
CA VAL A 57 -7.56 -15.06 3.71
C VAL A 57 -7.07 -15.75 2.45
N PHE A 58 -5.85 -15.41 2.03
CA PHE A 58 -5.20 -15.97 0.84
C PHE A 58 -3.85 -16.57 1.22
N LYS A 59 -3.56 -17.77 0.72
CA LYS A 59 -2.28 -18.45 0.88
C LYS A 59 -1.68 -18.69 -0.51
N VAL A 60 -0.45 -18.25 -0.72
CA VAL A 60 0.29 -18.40 -1.98
C VAL A 60 1.54 -19.23 -1.74
N SER A 61 1.53 -20.47 -2.20
CA SER A 61 2.67 -21.38 -2.10
C SER A 61 3.68 -21.12 -3.22
N VAL A 62 4.96 -20.96 -2.87
CA VAL A 62 6.05 -20.66 -3.80
C VAL A 62 7.28 -21.56 -3.56
N SER A 63 8.19 -21.67 -4.54
CA SER A 63 9.40 -22.49 -4.36
C SER A 63 10.35 -21.92 -3.29
N PRO A 64 11.17 -22.76 -2.60
CA PRO A 64 12.18 -22.32 -1.62
C PRO A 64 13.11 -21.20 -2.11
N ASN A 65 13.50 -21.25 -3.39
CA ASN A 65 14.33 -20.22 -4.00
C ASN A 65 13.57 -18.91 -4.23
N ASP A 66 12.29 -18.98 -4.64
CA ASP A 66 11.47 -17.78 -4.83
C ASP A 66 11.10 -17.14 -3.49
N PHE A 67 10.72 -17.95 -2.48
CA PHE A 67 10.46 -17.51 -1.11
C PHE A 67 11.63 -16.69 -0.57
N SER A 68 12.85 -17.25 -0.62
CA SER A 68 14.08 -16.57 -0.21
C SER A 68 14.31 -15.26 -0.99
N ASN A 69 14.13 -15.27 -2.31
CA ASN A 69 14.30 -14.07 -3.15
C ASN A 69 13.23 -13.00 -2.89
N LEU A 70 12.03 -13.37 -2.43
CA LEU A 70 10.96 -12.43 -2.09
C LEU A 70 11.24 -11.77 -0.72
N VAL A 71 11.53 -12.58 0.32
CA VAL A 71 11.88 -12.10 1.66
C VAL A 71 13.08 -11.13 1.63
N ASP A 72 14.15 -11.48 0.92
CA ASP A 72 15.38 -10.65 0.83
C ASP A 72 15.16 -9.28 0.14
N ARG A 73 14.10 -9.13 -0.66
CA ARG A 73 13.94 -7.98 -1.58
C ARG A 73 12.75 -7.09 -1.25
N VAL A 74 11.65 -7.69 -0.80
CA VAL A 74 10.35 -7.03 -0.60
C VAL A 74 9.68 -7.56 0.68
N PRO A 75 10.31 -7.43 1.85
CA PRO A 75 9.85 -8.05 3.10
C PRO A 75 8.43 -7.65 3.52
N ASP A 76 7.98 -6.43 3.18
CA ASP A 76 6.63 -5.94 3.49
C ASP A 76 5.56 -6.34 2.47
N GLN A 77 5.92 -7.05 1.39
CA GLN A 77 5.03 -7.31 0.26
C GLN A 77 3.72 -8.03 0.60
N PRO A 78 3.67 -9.02 1.53
CA PRO A 78 2.40 -9.66 1.89
C PRO A 78 1.38 -8.68 2.49
N ALA A 79 1.84 -7.72 3.30
CA ALA A 79 0.96 -6.67 3.83
C ALA A 79 0.44 -5.76 2.70
N ARG A 80 1.31 -5.39 1.74
CA ARG A 80 0.93 -4.57 0.58
C ARG A 80 -0.05 -5.29 -0.35
N PHE A 81 0.10 -6.61 -0.55
CA PHE A 81 -0.89 -7.41 -1.27
C PHE A 81 -2.23 -7.47 -0.54
N ALA A 82 -2.24 -7.55 0.79
CA ALA A 82 -3.50 -7.52 1.56
C ALA A 82 -4.21 -6.17 1.45
N ASP A 83 -3.48 -5.05 1.49
CA ASP A 83 -4.03 -3.72 1.16
C ASP A 83 -4.58 -3.68 -0.27
N GLN A 84 -3.83 -4.17 -1.26
CA GLN A 84 -4.29 -4.22 -2.66
C GLN A 84 -5.54 -5.09 -2.85
N MET A 85 -5.62 -6.24 -2.19
CA MET A 85 -6.80 -7.12 -2.24
C MET A 85 -8.02 -6.53 -1.52
N MET A 86 -7.81 -5.80 -0.42
CA MET A 86 -8.88 -5.01 0.23
C MET A 86 -9.42 -3.92 -0.71
N ARG A 87 -8.52 -3.18 -1.39
CA ARG A 87 -8.89 -2.17 -2.40
C ARG A 87 -9.64 -2.80 -3.56
N PHE A 88 -9.13 -3.90 -4.11
CA PHE A 88 -9.73 -4.64 -5.22
C PHE A 88 -11.15 -5.11 -4.89
N CYS A 89 -11.33 -5.86 -3.79
CA CYS A 89 -12.65 -6.35 -3.39
C CYS A 89 -13.66 -5.21 -3.15
N ARG A 90 -13.23 -4.11 -2.52
CA ARG A 90 -14.05 -2.91 -2.30
C ARG A 90 -14.44 -2.24 -3.62
N ASN A 91 -13.50 -2.04 -4.54
CA ASN A 91 -13.73 -1.39 -5.82
C ASN A 91 -14.65 -2.25 -6.73
N SER A 92 -14.53 -3.59 -6.65
CA SER A 92 -15.44 -4.55 -7.31
C SER A 92 -16.83 -4.66 -6.65
N GLY A 93 -17.09 -3.93 -5.56
CA GLY A 93 -18.36 -3.92 -4.84
C GLY A 93 -18.63 -5.17 -3.99
N TRP A 94 -17.60 -5.97 -3.70
CA TRP A 94 -17.71 -7.18 -2.90
C TRP A 94 -17.60 -6.89 -1.39
N THR A 95 -18.26 -7.74 -0.60
CA THR A 95 -18.20 -7.74 0.86
C THR A 95 -17.15 -8.76 1.33
N LEU A 96 -16.39 -8.39 2.36
CA LEU A 96 -15.43 -9.25 3.03
C LEU A 96 -15.97 -9.62 4.42
N VAL A 97 -15.79 -10.87 4.85
CA VAL A 97 -16.31 -11.36 6.13
C VAL A 97 -15.42 -11.01 7.34
N GLY A 98 -14.16 -10.66 7.09
CA GLY A 98 -13.15 -10.28 8.07
C GLY A 98 -12.01 -9.50 7.42
N SER A 99 -10.94 -9.23 8.17
CA SER A 99 -9.73 -8.56 7.67
C SER A 99 -9.09 -9.30 6.50
N VAL A 100 -8.51 -8.59 5.53
CA VAL A 100 -7.76 -9.22 4.44
C VAL A 100 -6.38 -9.64 4.94
N VAL A 101 -6.02 -10.90 4.68
CA VAL A 101 -4.75 -11.51 5.08
C VAL A 101 -4.14 -12.22 3.87
N VAL A 102 -2.88 -11.91 3.55
CA VAL A 102 -2.13 -12.59 2.49
C VAL A 102 -0.89 -13.23 3.10
N LEU A 103 -0.80 -14.55 2.97
CA LEU A 103 0.29 -15.37 3.46
C LEU A 103 1.05 -15.91 2.24
N ILE A 104 2.35 -15.65 2.16
CA ILE A 104 3.23 -16.29 1.18
C ILE A 104 3.93 -17.44 1.91
N GLU A 105 3.70 -18.67 1.48
CA GLU A 105 4.24 -19.88 2.10
C GLU A 105 5.27 -20.58 1.20
N GLU A 106 6.23 -21.25 1.82
CA GLU A 106 7.21 -22.07 1.11
C GLU A 106 6.66 -23.49 0.85
N ASP A 107 6.75 -23.98 -0.39
CA ASP A 107 6.38 -25.35 -0.76
C ASP A 107 7.52 -26.02 -1.54
N SER A 108 8.18 -26.98 -0.89
CA SER A 108 9.30 -27.74 -1.47
C SER A 108 8.91 -28.68 -2.62
N SER A 109 7.62 -28.87 -2.90
CA SER A 109 7.16 -29.57 -4.11
C SER A 109 7.14 -28.67 -5.37
N LEU A 110 7.24 -27.34 -5.21
CA LEU A 110 7.26 -26.37 -6.30
C LEU A 110 8.66 -26.13 -6.85
N HIS A 111 8.74 -26.08 -8.18
CA HIS A 111 9.92 -25.65 -8.91
C HIS A 111 9.94 -24.12 -9.03
N THR A 112 11.11 -23.53 -9.27
CA THR A 112 11.25 -22.07 -9.33
C THR A 112 10.45 -21.46 -10.48
N GLY A 113 9.64 -20.44 -10.16
CA GLY A 113 8.63 -19.88 -11.08
C GLY A 113 7.32 -20.68 -11.17
N GLN A 114 7.09 -21.65 -10.28
CA GLN A 114 5.76 -22.23 -10.05
C GLN A 114 5.11 -21.59 -8.82
N LEU A 115 3.80 -21.39 -8.91
CA LEU A 115 2.94 -20.80 -7.88
C LEU A 115 1.73 -21.69 -7.66
N LYS A 116 1.16 -21.66 -6.47
CA LYS A 116 -0.20 -22.11 -6.16
C LYS A 116 -0.90 -21.02 -5.35
N SER A 117 -2.20 -20.86 -5.53
CA SER A 117 -3.06 -20.09 -4.63
C SER A 117 -4.11 -21.00 -4.01
N VAL A 118 -4.51 -20.69 -2.78
CA VAL A 118 -5.78 -21.11 -2.19
C VAL A 118 -6.34 -19.95 -1.37
N SER A 119 -7.66 -19.86 -1.29
CA SER A 119 -8.37 -18.83 -0.53
C SER A 119 -9.42 -19.42 0.41
N GLU A 120 -9.68 -18.69 1.49
CA GLU A 120 -10.72 -19.03 2.47
C GLU A 120 -11.41 -17.78 3.04
N LYS A 121 -12.52 -18.04 3.74
CA LYS A 121 -13.37 -17.03 4.38
C LYS A 121 -13.32 -17.21 5.88
N ASP A 122 -12.66 -16.27 6.56
CA ASP A 122 -12.46 -16.28 8.00
C ASP A 122 -12.88 -14.93 8.59
N PRO A 123 -13.89 -14.87 9.48
CA PRO A 123 -14.31 -13.61 10.08
C PRO A 123 -13.33 -13.03 11.10
N ASP A 124 -12.41 -13.83 11.67
CA ASP A 124 -11.48 -13.40 12.72
C ASP A 124 -10.10 -14.08 12.57
N PRO A 125 -9.36 -13.78 11.48
CA PRO A 125 -8.14 -14.50 11.15
C PRO A 125 -7.01 -14.21 12.14
N GLU A 126 -6.52 -15.27 12.81
CA GLU A 126 -5.49 -15.20 13.86
C GLU A 126 -4.11 -14.68 13.38
N LEU A 127 -3.84 -14.71 12.08
CA LEU A 127 -2.55 -14.34 11.48
C LEU A 127 -2.61 -13.00 10.74
N SER A 128 -1.60 -12.17 10.96
CA SER A 128 -1.30 -11.03 10.07
C SER A 128 -0.64 -11.49 8.76
N SER A 129 -0.86 -10.74 7.68
CA SER A 129 -0.19 -10.97 6.39
C SER A 129 1.34 -11.04 6.55
N GLY A 130 1.98 -12.02 5.92
CA GLY A 130 3.40 -12.27 6.12
C GLY A 130 3.97 -13.42 5.30
N TYR A 131 5.24 -13.73 5.56
CA TYR A 131 5.95 -14.88 4.99
C TYR A 131 5.97 -16.04 5.99
N LEU A 132 5.53 -17.22 5.55
CA LEU A 132 5.52 -18.46 6.33
C LEU A 132 6.55 -19.45 5.76
N PRO A 133 7.71 -19.67 6.41
CA PRO A 133 8.67 -20.69 5.98
C PRO A 133 8.10 -22.10 6.20
N LEU A 134 8.67 -23.11 5.53
CA LEU A 134 8.38 -24.51 5.87
C LEU A 134 8.69 -24.78 7.35
N GLU A 135 7.80 -25.49 8.06
CA GLU A 135 7.84 -25.60 9.53
C GLU A 135 9.21 -26.02 10.08
N GLY A 136 9.84 -25.12 10.84
CA GLY A 136 11.11 -25.34 11.51
C GLY A 136 11.37 -24.31 12.62
N ASP A 137 10.76 -24.51 13.79
CA ASP A 137 11.01 -23.81 15.07
C ASP A 137 11.46 -22.33 14.97
N GLY A 138 10.56 -21.45 14.49
CA GLY A 138 10.80 -20.01 14.56
C GLY A 138 9.76 -19.14 13.86
N ILE A 139 8.87 -18.52 14.64
CA ILE A 139 8.22 -17.28 14.20
C ILE A 139 9.32 -16.23 14.10
N LEU A 140 9.63 -15.75 12.89
CA LEU A 140 10.40 -14.52 12.74
C LEU A 140 9.46 -13.35 13.13
N PRO A 141 9.75 -12.61 14.22
CA PRO A 141 8.88 -11.53 14.64
C PRO A 141 8.94 -10.39 13.61
N VAL A 142 7.79 -10.03 13.06
CA VAL A 142 7.62 -8.71 12.42
C VAL A 142 7.98 -7.66 13.46
N ALA A 143 8.82 -6.69 13.10
CA ALA A 143 9.45 -5.81 14.07
C ALA A 143 8.43 -4.88 14.76
N GLU A 144 8.05 -5.22 16.00
CA GLU A 144 7.22 -4.37 16.85
C GLU A 144 7.88 -3.01 17.08
N SER A 145 7.17 -1.94 16.75
CA SER A 145 7.63 -0.56 16.92
C SER A 145 7.47 -0.12 18.38
N GLU A 146 8.43 -0.53 19.23
CA GLU A 146 8.48 -0.19 20.67
C GLU A 146 8.31 1.31 20.96
N SER A 147 7.07 1.69 21.25
CA SER A 147 6.70 3.05 21.64
C SER A 147 7.04 3.31 23.12
N LYS A 148 8.34 3.42 23.43
CA LYS A 148 8.84 3.71 24.78
C LYS A 148 8.54 5.15 25.21
N ASN A 149 7.32 5.36 25.66
CA ASN A 149 6.85 6.60 26.27
C ASN A 149 7.58 6.89 27.59
N VAL A 150 7.71 8.17 27.94
CA VAL A 150 8.54 8.63 29.07
C VAL A 150 7.70 8.74 30.34
N SER A 151 8.12 8.06 31.42
CA SER A 151 7.57 8.27 32.76
C SER A 151 8.68 8.34 33.83
N ASP A 152 9.07 9.58 34.09
CA ASP A 152 9.75 10.14 35.26
C ASP A 152 9.61 9.35 36.59
N SER A 153 10.74 9.03 37.24
CA SER A 153 11.09 9.51 38.60
C SER A 153 12.27 8.76 39.25
N SER A 154 13.04 9.45 40.08
CA SER A 154 14.20 8.94 40.84
C SER A 154 13.97 9.07 42.35
N PRO A 155 14.66 8.24 43.17
CA PRO A 155 15.28 8.86 44.35
C PRO A 155 16.72 8.39 44.68
N TYR A 156 17.57 9.40 44.85
CA TYR A 156 18.79 9.52 45.66
C TYR A 156 19.37 8.33 46.48
N THR A 157 20.68 8.13 46.30
CA THR A 157 21.76 8.05 47.33
C THR A 157 23.08 8.25 46.55
N GLY A 158 24.11 9.01 46.90
CA GLY A 158 24.55 9.70 48.13
C GLY A 158 26.07 9.46 48.30
N THR A 159 26.98 10.43 48.44
CA THR A 159 26.84 11.90 48.58
C THR A 159 27.42 12.73 47.41
N GLU A 160 28.68 13.18 47.28
CA GLU A 160 29.95 13.08 48.05
C GLU A 160 30.87 14.33 47.77
N PHE A 161 32.12 14.39 48.24
CA PHE A 161 32.92 15.64 48.37
C PHE A 161 33.99 15.95 47.28
N LEU A 162 34.09 17.22 46.86
CA LEU A 162 35.18 18.18 47.19
C LEU A 162 35.00 19.56 46.46
N PRO A 163 35.60 20.69 46.91
CA PRO A 163 35.11 22.04 46.58
C PRO A 163 35.99 22.95 45.70
N ALA A 164 35.30 23.85 44.99
CA ALA A 164 35.59 25.28 44.72
C ALA A 164 37.00 25.83 44.40
N GLN A 165 37.06 26.66 43.35
CA GLN A 165 37.68 28.00 43.43
C GLN A 165 37.17 28.99 42.36
N SER A 166 37.25 30.29 42.68
CA SER A 166 36.99 31.45 41.81
C SER A 166 38.17 31.71 40.84
N ALA A 167 38.14 32.62 39.87
CA ALA A 167 37.19 33.66 39.45
C ALA A 167 37.09 33.67 37.88
N GLU A 168 36.66 34.67 37.11
CA GLU A 168 36.50 36.14 37.28
C GLU A 168 35.57 36.70 36.16
N ARG A 169 35.19 37.99 36.22
CA ARG A 169 34.59 38.75 35.10
C ARG A 169 35.35 40.07 34.93
N PRO A 170 35.49 40.57 33.70
CA PRO A 170 34.69 41.77 33.40
C PRO A 170 34.06 41.79 31.99
N LEU A 171 33.21 42.80 31.79
CA LEU A 171 32.44 43.10 30.58
C LEU A 171 33.29 43.89 29.55
N VAL A 172 33.08 43.66 28.26
CA VAL A 172 33.42 44.62 27.18
C VAL A 172 32.30 44.69 26.14
N GLN A 173 32.19 45.83 25.49
CA GLN A 173 31.03 46.26 24.70
C GLN A 173 31.38 46.28 23.20
N GLY A 174 30.49 45.79 22.34
CA GLY A 174 30.83 45.32 20.99
C GLY A 174 30.76 46.33 19.83
N VAL A 175 31.14 45.85 18.64
CA VAL A 175 30.98 46.49 17.33
C VAL A 175 30.55 45.41 16.31
N SER A 176 29.84 45.81 15.25
CA SER A 176 29.13 44.91 14.31
C SER A 176 29.93 44.51 13.04
N GLN A 177 29.32 43.62 12.23
CA GLN A 177 29.72 43.15 10.88
C GLN A 177 30.81 42.03 10.89
N SER A 178 30.76 40.96 10.07
CA SER A 178 29.97 40.68 8.85
C SER A 178 29.55 39.20 8.68
N GLN A 179 28.38 38.99 8.06
CA GLN A 179 28.03 37.92 7.09
C GLN A 179 28.70 36.51 7.18
N VAL A 180 28.09 35.61 7.95
CA VAL A 180 27.70 34.19 7.63
C VAL A 180 26.85 33.71 8.83
N ASP A 181 25.86 32.81 8.76
CA ASP A 181 25.39 31.96 7.66
C ASP A 181 23.91 32.17 7.37
N ALA A 182 23.52 31.99 6.09
CA ALA A 182 22.13 31.81 5.70
C ALA A 182 21.97 30.50 4.91
N ASN A 183 21.80 29.37 5.61
CA ASN A 183 21.08 28.19 5.11
C ASN A 183 20.86 27.14 6.22
N ARG A 184 19.60 26.89 6.58
CA ARG A 184 18.98 25.58 6.93
C ARG A 184 17.69 25.78 7.73
N GLN A 185 16.69 26.39 7.09
CA GLN A 185 15.31 26.03 7.45
C GLN A 185 15.11 24.59 6.99
N SER A 186 15.01 23.67 7.95
CA SER A 186 14.71 22.27 7.67
C SER A 186 13.32 22.18 7.07
N VAL A 187 13.24 21.93 5.76
CA VAL A 187 12.02 21.39 5.17
C VAL A 187 11.77 20.06 5.86
N LEU A 188 10.75 20.01 6.72
CA LEU A 188 10.38 18.79 7.42
C LEU A 188 9.91 17.79 6.35
N LYS A 189 10.66 16.70 6.19
CA LYS A 189 10.23 15.57 5.37
C LYS A 189 8.90 15.07 5.97
N PRO A 190 7.81 14.93 5.18
CA PRO A 190 6.58 14.38 5.70
C PRO A 190 6.85 12.98 6.28
N ALA A 191 6.29 12.71 7.47
CA ALA A 191 6.53 11.48 8.21
C ALA A 191 5.54 10.35 7.86
N GLY A 192 4.63 10.60 6.92
CA GLY A 192 3.69 9.64 6.36
C GLY A 192 3.88 9.47 4.85
N PRO A 193 3.11 8.55 4.22
CA PRO A 193 3.13 8.39 2.78
C PRO A 193 2.76 9.69 2.05
N THR A 194 3.32 9.88 0.86
CA THR A 194 3.13 11.09 0.05
C THR A 194 2.55 10.70 -1.32
N VAL A 195 1.40 11.28 -1.67
CA VAL A 195 0.72 11.03 -2.95
C VAL A 195 1.02 12.16 -3.94
N SER A 196 1.36 11.80 -5.17
CA SER A 196 1.63 12.72 -6.26
C SER A 196 1.01 12.23 -7.57
N LEU A 197 0.66 13.17 -8.45
CA LEU A 197 -0.02 12.92 -9.72
C LEU A 197 0.89 13.40 -10.85
N LEU A 198 1.35 12.48 -11.70
CA LEU A 198 2.25 12.76 -12.83
C LEU A 198 1.46 12.77 -14.14
N LEU A 199 1.46 13.91 -14.85
CA LEU A 199 0.82 14.02 -16.16
C LEU A 199 1.67 13.34 -17.23
N GLN A 200 1.07 12.39 -17.94
CA GLN A 200 1.68 11.71 -19.09
C GLN A 200 1.48 12.49 -20.41
N ASP A 201 1.29 13.82 -20.35
CA ASP A 201 1.14 14.73 -21.50
C ASP A 201 2.49 15.14 -22.15
N GLY A 202 3.59 14.54 -21.70
CA GLY A 202 4.96 14.88 -22.12
C GLY A 202 5.53 16.15 -21.47
N SER A 203 4.78 16.86 -20.62
CA SER A 203 5.29 18.03 -19.88
C SER A 203 6.03 17.66 -18.58
N SER A 204 5.91 16.41 -18.13
CA SER A 204 6.39 15.92 -16.83
C SER A 204 5.91 16.75 -15.63
N ARG A 205 4.73 17.40 -15.76
CA ARG A 205 4.11 18.14 -14.65
C ARG A 205 3.67 17.15 -13.57
N THR A 206 4.20 17.33 -12.37
CA THR A 206 3.75 16.63 -11.17
C THR A 206 2.94 17.59 -10.29
N TYR A 207 1.84 17.10 -9.73
CA TYR A 207 1.08 17.76 -8.68
C TYR A 207 1.20 16.97 -7.37
N LEU A 208 1.40 17.66 -6.26
CA LEU A 208 1.48 17.06 -4.93
C LEU A 208 0.09 17.10 -4.29
N VAL A 209 -0.50 15.95 -4.00
CA VAL A 209 -1.82 15.86 -3.36
C VAL A 209 -1.70 16.35 -1.93
N GLN A 210 -2.57 17.28 -1.54
CA GLN A 210 -2.66 17.83 -0.19
C GLN A 210 -3.66 17.03 0.64
N GLU A 211 -3.55 17.07 1.97
CA GLU A 211 -4.59 16.52 2.86
C GLU A 211 -5.92 17.27 2.68
N GLY A 212 -7.02 16.53 2.68
CA GLY A 212 -8.36 17.02 2.33
C GLY A 212 -8.69 16.84 0.84
N SER A 213 -9.49 17.77 0.33
CA SER A 213 -10.04 17.76 -1.04
C SER A 213 -9.04 18.35 -2.05
N ASN A 214 -8.87 17.67 -3.18
CA ASN A 214 -8.04 18.12 -4.31
C ASN A 214 -8.90 18.01 -5.59
N ILE A 215 -9.22 19.13 -6.23
CA ILE A 215 -10.09 19.14 -7.41
C ILE A 215 -9.26 19.11 -8.68
N ILE A 216 -9.53 18.13 -9.55
CA ILE A 216 -8.88 17.98 -10.85
C ILE A 216 -9.89 18.28 -11.96
N GLY A 217 -9.52 19.14 -12.90
CA GLY A 217 -10.44 19.57 -13.95
C GLY A 217 -9.93 20.71 -14.84
N ARG A 218 -10.81 21.22 -15.70
CA ARG A 218 -10.51 22.26 -16.69
C ARG A 218 -10.70 23.70 -16.17
N SER A 219 -11.35 23.90 -15.03
CA SER A 219 -11.56 25.25 -14.50
C SER A 219 -10.24 25.91 -14.09
N ASN A 220 -10.25 27.23 -13.94
CA ASN A 220 -9.12 27.94 -13.35
C ASN A 220 -9.08 27.77 -11.82
N ASP A 221 -10.18 27.28 -11.25
CA ASP A 221 -10.46 27.06 -9.82
C ASP A 221 -10.29 25.57 -9.42
N ALA A 222 -9.63 24.78 -10.26
CA ALA A 222 -9.23 23.40 -9.97
C ALA A 222 -7.75 23.35 -9.59
N ASP A 223 -7.42 22.68 -8.50
CA ASP A 223 -6.05 22.61 -7.95
C ASP A 223 -5.08 21.96 -8.93
N LEU A 224 -5.52 20.90 -9.62
CA LEU A 224 -4.84 20.36 -10.80
C LEU A 224 -5.61 20.72 -12.07
N ARG A 225 -5.20 21.84 -12.67
CA ARG A 225 -5.75 22.32 -13.93
C ARG A 225 -5.22 21.55 -15.15
N LEU A 226 -6.16 20.91 -15.88
CA LEU A 226 -5.96 20.21 -17.14
C LEU A 226 -6.56 21.02 -18.30
N PRO A 227 -5.78 21.52 -19.28
CA PRO A 227 -6.28 22.37 -20.36
C PRO A 227 -6.95 21.59 -21.52
N ASP A 228 -7.49 20.40 -21.26
CA ASP A 228 -8.06 19.46 -22.23
C ASP A 228 -9.57 19.63 -22.37
N THR A 229 -10.07 19.85 -23.59
CA THR A 229 -11.52 20.03 -23.86
C THR A 229 -12.39 18.83 -23.51
N GLY A 230 -11.82 17.63 -23.41
CA GLY A 230 -12.50 16.42 -22.93
C GLY A 230 -12.72 16.39 -21.41
N VAL A 231 -12.17 17.36 -20.68
CA VAL A 231 -12.22 17.42 -19.21
C VAL A 231 -13.29 18.41 -18.74
N SER A 232 -14.13 17.98 -17.79
CA SER A 232 -15.12 18.80 -17.09
C SER A 232 -14.46 19.92 -16.29
N ARG A 233 -15.19 21.00 -15.98
CA ARG A 233 -14.64 22.14 -15.20
C ARG A 233 -14.08 21.69 -13.85
N GLN A 234 -14.86 20.89 -13.15
CA GLN A 234 -14.44 20.01 -12.05
C GLN A 234 -14.78 18.61 -12.57
N HIS A 235 -13.84 17.67 -12.58
CA HIS A 235 -14.01 16.36 -13.23
C HIS A 235 -13.95 15.24 -12.20
N VAL A 236 -12.89 15.24 -11.39
CA VAL A 236 -12.76 14.35 -10.22
C VAL A 236 -12.32 15.15 -9.00
N GLU A 237 -12.66 14.61 -7.84
CA GLU A 237 -12.10 15.00 -6.55
C GLU A 237 -11.24 13.85 -6.03
N ILE A 238 -10.03 14.15 -5.57
CA ILE A 238 -9.20 13.21 -4.82
C ILE A 238 -9.16 13.68 -3.37
N THR A 239 -9.74 12.89 -2.48
CA THR A 239 -9.63 13.08 -1.02
C THR A 239 -8.44 12.30 -0.50
N TRP A 240 -7.56 12.95 0.25
CA TRP A 240 -6.41 12.34 0.93
C TRP A 240 -6.48 12.61 2.44
N ASP A 241 -6.40 11.56 3.27
CA ASP A 241 -6.49 11.66 4.74
C ASP A 241 -5.15 11.43 5.48
N GLY A 242 -4.04 11.32 4.74
CA GLY A 242 -2.73 10.94 5.27
C GLY A 242 -2.42 9.45 5.23
N ARG A 243 -3.40 8.60 4.86
CA ARG A 243 -3.24 7.15 4.64
C ARG A 243 -3.82 6.69 3.31
N ASP A 244 -5.04 7.11 2.98
CA ASP A 244 -5.82 6.62 1.85
C ASP A 244 -6.24 7.74 0.89
N ALA A 245 -6.06 7.49 -0.41
CA ALA A 245 -6.39 8.41 -1.50
C ALA A 245 -7.63 7.91 -2.25
N ILE A 246 -8.77 8.57 -2.04
CA ILE A 246 -10.04 8.20 -2.68
C ILE A 246 -10.34 9.18 -3.81
N LEU A 247 -10.40 8.67 -5.04
CA LEU A 247 -10.94 9.38 -6.20
C LEU A 247 -12.47 9.25 -6.24
N VAL A 248 -13.15 10.33 -6.61
CA VAL A 248 -14.60 10.37 -6.90
C VAL A 248 -14.83 11.16 -8.18
N ASP A 249 -15.63 10.62 -9.12
CA ASP A 249 -16.08 11.35 -10.30
C ASP A 249 -17.21 12.34 -9.96
N LEU A 250 -17.04 13.60 -10.36
CA LEU A 250 -17.95 14.70 -10.04
C LEU A 250 -19.12 14.82 -11.04
N LYS A 251 -19.59 13.69 -11.57
CA LYS A 251 -20.57 13.58 -12.67
C LYS A 251 -20.06 14.27 -13.92
N SER A 252 -18.86 13.86 -14.33
CA SER A 252 -18.16 14.35 -15.51
C SER A 252 -18.93 14.04 -16.81
N THR A 253 -18.60 14.75 -17.89
CA THR A 253 -19.33 14.60 -19.17
C THR A 253 -18.91 13.35 -19.95
N ASN A 254 -17.69 12.86 -19.73
CA ASN A 254 -17.10 11.73 -20.47
C ASN A 254 -16.79 10.51 -19.59
N GLY A 255 -17.04 10.59 -18.28
CA GLY A 255 -16.60 9.61 -17.29
C GLY A 255 -15.12 9.77 -16.90
N THR A 256 -14.74 9.00 -15.89
CA THR A 256 -13.36 8.75 -15.48
C THR A 256 -13.08 7.26 -15.59
N THR A 257 -11.88 6.87 -16.02
CA THR A 257 -11.40 5.50 -15.84
C THR A 257 -10.15 5.47 -14.97
N VAL A 258 -9.93 4.36 -14.28
CA VAL A 258 -8.66 4.01 -13.64
C VAL A 258 -8.25 2.64 -14.17
N ASN A 259 -7.03 2.51 -14.70
CA ASN A 259 -6.53 1.29 -15.36
C ASN A 259 -7.55 0.75 -16.40
N ASP A 260 -7.99 1.64 -17.28
CA ASP A 260 -9.03 1.45 -18.32
C ASP A 260 -10.45 1.03 -17.82
N THR A 261 -10.64 0.84 -16.51
CA THR A 261 -11.93 0.49 -15.89
C THR A 261 -12.72 1.76 -15.54
N PRO A 262 -13.99 1.93 -15.96
CA PRO A 262 -14.79 3.11 -15.64
C PRO A 262 -15.22 3.14 -14.17
N VAL A 263 -15.11 4.30 -13.51
CA VAL A 263 -15.31 4.44 -12.06
C VAL A 263 -16.13 5.68 -11.68
N ASP A 264 -17.08 5.51 -10.74
CA ASP A 264 -17.70 6.61 -9.99
C ASP A 264 -16.87 6.98 -8.74
N ASN A 265 -16.22 5.99 -8.13
CA ASN A 265 -15.31 6.14 -7.00
C ASN A 265 -14.24 5.03 -7.03
N TRP A 266 -13.03 5.32 -6.56
CA TRP A 266 -11.91 4.37 -6.55
C TRP A 266 -10.92 4.69 -5.44
N LEU A 267 -10.50 3.67 -4.68
CA LEU A 267 -9.43 3.79 -3.69
C LEU A 267 -8.07 3.53 -4.37
N LEU A 268 -7.30 4.60 -4.60
CA LEU A 268 -6.09 4.62 -5.43
C LEU A 268 -4.90 3.85 -4.80
N ALA A 269 -3.99 3.43 -5.68
CA ALA A 269 -2.71 2.79 -5.36
C ALA A 269 -1.51 3.48 -6.06
N ASP A 270 -0.27 3.08 -5.74
CA ASP A 270 0.92 3.47 -6.52
C ASP A 270 0.87 2.80 -7.91
N GLY A 271 1.08 3.58 -8.96
CA GLY A 271 1.07 3.10 -10.35
C GLY A 271 -0.31 3.13 -11.04
N ASP A 272 -1.40 3.44 -10.32
CA ASP A 272 -2.73 3.61 -10.93
C ASP A 272 -2.69 4.70 -12.02
N VAL A 273 -3.24 4.40 -13.20
CA VAL A 273 -3.38 5.37 -14.29
C VAL A 273 -4.83 5.84 -14.36
N ILE A 274 -5.06 7.08 -13.92
CA ILE A 274 -6.33 7.78 -14.04
C ILE A 274 -6.40 8.41 -15.44
N THR A 275 -7.47 8.13 -16.19
CA THR A 275 -7.73 8.77 -17.49
C THR A 275 -8.98 9.62 -17.41
N VAL A 276 -8.84 10.91 -17.75
CA VAL A 276 -9.93 11.89 -17.82
C VAL A 276 -9.88 12.65 -19.14
N GLY A 277 -10.92 12.52 -19.97
CA GLY A 277 -10.93 13.08 -21.32
C GLY A 277 -9.88 12.40 -22.22
N HIS A 278 -8.81 13.12 -22.55
CA HIS A 278 -7.61 12.63 -23.26
C HIS A 278 -6.34 12.74 -22.39
N SER A 279 -6.51 13.02 -21.09
CA SER A 279 -5.43 13.30 -20.16
C SER A 279 -5.19 12.09 -19.25
N ASN A 280 -4.02 11.46 -19.40
CA ASN A 280 -3.56 10.35 -18.56
C ASN A 280 -2.72 10.89 -17.39
N ILE A 281 -3.02 10.41 -16.18
CA ILE A 281 -2.40 10.83 -14.93
C ILE A 281 -1.97 9.59 -14.14
N GLU A 282 -0.68 9.44 -13.92
CA GLU A 282 -0.09 8.35 -13.17
C GLU A 282 0.00 8.73 -11.68
N VAL A 283 -0.60 7.92 -10.82
CA VAL A 283 -0.55 8.10 -9.36
C VAL A 283 0.76 7.53 -8.83
N ARG A 284 1.44 8.30 -7.97
CA ARG A 284 2.65 7.88 -7.27
C ARG A 284 2.54 8.09 -5.77
N ILE A 285 2.52 6.97 -5.03
CA ILE A 285 2.39 6.93 -3.56
C ILE A 285 3.70 6.42 -2.96
N VAL A 286 4.48 7.35 -2.41
CA VAL A 286 5.79 7.07 -1.83
C VAL A 286 5.68 7.00 -0.30
N SER A 287 5.85 5.81 0.27
CA SER A 287 6.08 5.64 1.70
C SER A 287 7.46 6.21 2.10
N PRO A 288 7.60 6.82 3.29
CA PRO A 288 8.76 7.65 3.65
C PRO A 288 10.04 6.86 3.95
#